data_AF-A0A2V6I9K5-F1
#
_entry.id   AF-A0A2V6I9K5-F1
#
_cell.length_a   1.000
_cell.length_b   1.000
_cell.length_c   1.000
_cell.angle_alpha   90.00
_cell.angle_beta   90.00
_cell.angle_gamma   90.00
#
_symmetry.space_group_name_H-M   'P 1'
#
loop_
_entity.id
_entity.type
_entity.pdbx_description
1 polymer ?
#
loop_
_entity_poly.entity_id
_entity_poly.type
_entity_poly.pdbx_seq_one_letter_code
_entity_poly.pdbx_strand_id
1 'polypeptide(L)'
;MKRSIDLNADLGEGAGHDDELFEFISSANIATGFHAGDSDSMHAAVSAAKKHAVAVGAHPSFFDRENFGRKELQVSNQEVFDAVAYQLGIFQAIASALDVQPNHVKPHGALYNMAVRDENLADAIARAIKSVEPKLILFAPDKSELARAGEAQGLQIAREVFADRNYLNEGWLVPRTRPDALLRDPNEAAERVLRMLREGKVRSVEGRDIDVRGETICVHGDTPGAVEFARKLRSRLERESVRISAPRGSLL
;
A
#
# COMPACT_ATOMS: atom_id res chain seq x y z
N MET A 1 4.08 -20.91 -14.13
CA MET A 1 3.27 -20.81 -12.89
C MET A 1 2.21 -19.74 -13.12
N LYS A 2 0.91 -20.06 -13.09
CA LYS A 2 -0.15 -19.02 -13.13
C LYS A 2 -0.21 -18.37 -11.75
N ARG A 3 0.60 -17.33 -11.54
CA ARG A 3 0.59 -16.52 -10.32
C ARG A 3 -0.25 -15.28 -10.58
N SER A 4 -1.24 -15.07 -9.73
CA SER A 4 -1.93 -13.80 -9.64
C SER A 4 -1.17 -12.93 -8.64
N ILE A 5 -0.98 -11.66 -8.96
CA ILE A 5 -0.41 -10.68 -8.04
C ILE A 5 -1.19 -9.37 -8.16
N ASP A 6 -1.35 -8.68 -7.04
CA ASP A 6 -1.88 -7.33 -7.06
C ASP A 6 -0.78 -6.32 -7.36
N LEU A 7 -1.12 -5.26 -8.09
CA LEU A 7 -0.29 -4.08 -8.28
C LEU A 7 -1.04 -2.89 -7.68
N ASN A 8 -0.50 -2.30 -6.62
CA ASN A 8 -1.12 -1.18 -5.90
C ASN A 8 -0.34 0.12 -6.08
N ALA A 9 -1.06 1.25 -6.02
CA ALA A 9 -0.47 2.59 -5.97
C ALA A 9 -1.22 3.48 -4.99
N ASP A 10 -0.48 4.43 -4.39
CA ASP A 10 -1.02 5.46 -3.52
C ASP A 10 -1.55 6.62 -4.39
N LEU A 11 -2.83 6.96 -4.27
CA LEU A 11 -3.57 7.91 -5.14
C LEU A 11 -4.48 8.84 -4.31
N GLY A 12 -5.06 9.85 -4.95
CA GLY A 12 -5.87 10.88 -4.29
C GLY A 12 -5.02 11.90 -3.53
N GLU A 13 -3.70 11.88 -3.76
CA GLU A 13 -2.71 12.71 -3.05
C GLU A 13 -2.44 14.06 -3.72
N GLY A 14 -2.98 14.28 -4.93
CA GLY A 14 -2.79 15.53 -5.69
C GLY A 14 -1.53 15.57 -6.55
N ALA A 15 -0.99 14.41 -6.95
CA ALA A 15 0.23 14.29 -7.75
C ALA A 15 0.02 14.58 -9.25
N GLY A 16 -1.23 14.73 -9.72
CA GLY A 16 -1.56 15.18 -11.08
C GLY A 16 -1.53 14.11 -12.17
N HIS A 17 -1.24 12.85 -11.83
CA HIS A 17 -1.17 11.72 -12.76
C HIS A 17 -2.01 10.51 -12.35
N ASP A 18 -2.93 10.70 -11.39
CA ASP A 18 -3.70 9.61 -10.77
C ASP A 18 -4.54 8.85 -11.82
N ASP A 19 -5.16 9.57 -12.76
CA ASP A 19 -6.01 9.02 -13.82
C ASP A 19 -5.26 8.03 -14.71
N GLU A 20 -4.01 8.33 -15.07
CA GLU A 20 -3.20 7.49 -15.95
C GLU A 20 -2.75 6.20 -15.24
N LEU A 21 -2.55 6.25 -13.92
CA LEU A 21 -2.10 5.09 -13.14
C LEU A 21 -3.18 4.01 -13.01
N PHE A 22 -4.47 4.38 -13.03
CA PHE A 22 -5.58 3.42 -12.98
C PHE A 22 -5.59 2.43 -14.14
N GLU A 23 -4.98 2.74 -15.29
CA GLU A 23 -4.86 1.80 -16.41
C GLU A 23 -3.92 0.63 -16.10
N PHE A 24 -2.97 0.83 -15.17
CA PHE A 24 -1.87 -0.10 -14.94
C PHE A 24 -1.99 -0.87 -13.63
N ILE A 25 -2.68 -0.35 -12.62
CA ILE A 25 -2.82 -0.98 -11.30
C ILE A 25 -4.07 -1.86 -11.20
N SER A 26 -4.15 -2.67 -10.14
CA SER A 26 -5.37 -3.41 -9.77
C SER A 26 -5.96 -2.97 -8.44
N SER A 27 -5.19 -2.28 -7.59
CA SER A 27 -5.64 -1.69 -6.33
C SER A 27 -5.13 -0.26 -6.18
N ALA A 28 -5.92 0.62 -5.56
CA ALA A 28 -5.58 2.01 -5.27
C ALA A 28 -5.76 2.31 -3.78
N ASN A 29 -4.70 2.79 -3.14
CA ASN A 29 -4.73 3.27 -1.76
C ASN A 29 -5.07 4.77 -1.77
N ILE A 30 -6.31 5.12 -1.41
CA ILE A 30 -6.83 6.48 -1.53
C ILE A 30 -6.57 7.29 -0.26
N ALA A 31 -5.91 8.44 -0.39
CA ALA A 31 -5.63 9.35 0.70
C ALA A 31 -6.91 9.82 1.42
N THR A 32 -6.87 9.90 2.75
CA THR A 32 -8.04 10.11 3.61
C THR A 32 -8.10 11.47 4.30
N GLY A 33 -7.39 12.47 3.77
CA GLY A 33 -7.50 13.86 4.21
C GLY A 33 -6.55 14.27 5.34
N PHE A 34 -5.73 13.37 5.87
CA PHE A 34 -4.77 13.72 6.92
C PHE A 34 -3.41 14.13 6.35
N HIS A 35 -2.69 13.23 5.68
CA HIS A 35 -1.42 13.59 5.01
C HIS A 35 -1.64 14.31 3.69
N ALA A 36 -2.67 13.91 2.95
CA ALA A 36 -3.00 14.42 1.62
C ALA A 36 -4.47 14.18 1.29
N GLY A 37 -4.91 14.74 0.17
CA GLY A 37 -6.28 14.64 -0.34
C GLY A 37 -7.31 15.43 0.47
N ASP A 38 -8.55 15.41 0.02
CA ASP A 38 -9.72 16.00 0.67
C ASP A 38 -10.98 15.27 0.17
N SER A 39 -12.18 15.78 0.48
CA SER A 39 -13.42 15.16 0.02
C SER A 39 -13.51 15.07 -1.51
N ASP A 40 -13.02 16.10 -2.20
CA ASP A 40 -13.18 16.24 -3.65
C ASP A 40 -12.17 15.33 -4.37
N SER A 41 -10.91 15.32 -3.91
CA SER A 41 -9.89 14.42 -4.44
C SER A 41 -10.22 12.95 -4.17
N MET A 42 -10.77 12.64 -2.99
CA MET A 42 -11.21 11.28 -2.64
C MET A 42 -12.38 10.83 -3.53
N HIS A 43 -13.37 11.69 -3.72
CA HIS A 43 -14.50 11.41 -4.62
C HIS A 43 -14.02 11.17 -6.05
N ALA A 44 -13.16 12.05 -6.57
CA ALA A 44 -12.59 11.91 -7.91
C ALA A 44 -11.82 10.59 -8.06
N ALA A 45 -10.95 10.25 -7.11
CA ALA A 45 -10.13 9.04 -7.17
C ALA A 45 -10.98 7.76 -7.07
N VAL A 46 -11.99 7.72 -6.19
CA VAL A 46 -12.89 6.56 -6.08
C VAL A 46 -13.76 6.41 -7.34
N SER A 47 -14.22 7.52 -7.93
CA SER A 47 -14.98 7.52 -9.18
C SER A 47 -14.13 7.02 -10.36
N ALA A 48 -12.88 7.47 -10.46
CA ALA A 48 -11.92 6.99 -11.45
C ALA A 48 -11.62 5.49 -11.27
N ALA A 49 -11.38 5.04 -10.04
CA ALA A 49 -11.17 3.63 -9.75
C ALA A 49 -12.35 2.76 -10.21
N LYS A 50 -13.59 3.20 -9.96
CA LYS A 50 -14.81 2.51 -10.43
C LYS A 50 -14.84 2.38 -11.95
N LYS A 51 -14.53 3.46 -12.67
CA LYS A 51 -14.48 3.46 -14.15
C LYS A 51 -13.45 2.47 -14.71
N HIS A 52 -12.33 2.30 -14.02
CA HIS A 52 -11.24 1.40 -14.42
C HIS A 52 -11.33 0.00 -13.81
N ALA A 53 -12.38 -0.30 -13.03
CA ALA A 53 -12.54 -1.56 -12.29
C ALA A 53 -11.35 -1.89 -11.37
N VAL A 54 -10.77 -0.86 -10.76
CA VAL A 54 -9.68 -0.95 -9.78
C VAL A 54 -10.27 -1.03 -8.37
N ALA A 55 -9.74 -1.92 -7.54
CA ALA A 55 -10.14 -2.02 -6.14
C ALA A 55 -9.65 -0.81 -5.35
N VAL A 56 -10.47 -0.28 -4.43
CA VAL A 56 -10.08 0.89 -3.61
C VAL A 56 -9.90 0.49 -2.16
N GLY A 57 -8.91 1.07 -1.50
CA GLY A 57 -8.70 0.95 -0.08
C GLY A 57 -8.33 2.29 0.55
N ALA A 58 -8.52 2.38 1.86
CA ALA A 58 -8.15 3.58 2.60
C ALA A 58 -6.63 3.65 2.80
N HIS A 59 -6.08 4.85 2.68
CA HIS A 59 -4.67 5.14 2.93
C HIS A 59 -4.46 6.04 4.16
N PRO A 60 -4.79 5.56 5.38
CA PRO A 60 -4.76 6.39 6.58
C PRO A 60 -3.34 6.75 7.00
N SER A 61 -3.17 7.96 7.52
CA SER A 61 -1.87 8.50 7.92
C SER A 61 -1.93 9.12 9.32
N PHE A 62 -0.78 9.60 9.80
CA PHE A 62 -0.77 10.63 10.84
C PHE A 62 -1.38 11.94 10.31
N PHE A 63 -1.94 12.74 11.23
CA PHE A 63 -2.43 14.09 10.94
C PHE A 63 -1.26 15.06 10.79
N ASP A 64 -0.59 14.99 9.64
CA ASP A 64 0.68 15.67 9.39
C ASP A 64 0.83 16.05 7.92
N ARG A 65 -0.09 16.89 7.44
CA ARG A 65 -0.10 17.35 6.04
C ARG A 65 1.19 18.06 5.63
N GLU A 66 1.75 18.87 6.53
CA GLU A 66 2.95 19.68 6.27
C GLU A 66 4.17 18.82 5.90
N ASN A 67 4.26 17.61 6.45
CA ASN A 67 5.33 16.67 6.14
C ASN A 67 4.81 15.46 5.34
N PHE A 68 3.62 15.57 4.75
CA PHE A 68 2.98 14.52 3.95
C PHE A 68 2.87 13.19 4.71
N GLY A 69 2.67 13.22 6.03
CA GLY A 69 2.58 12.02 6.87
C GLY A 69 3.86 11.18 6.92
N ARG A 70 5.01 11.75 6.53
CA ARG A 70 6.31 11.04 6.45
C ARG A 70 7.19 11.24 7.67
N LYS A 71 6.79 12.08 8.62
CA LYS A 71 7.50 12.28 9.88
C LYS A 71 6.94 11.34 10.94
N GLU A 72 7.83 10.64 11.65
CA GLU A 72 7.45 9.85 12.82
C GLU A 72 6.99 10.77 13.95
N LEU A 73 5.83 10.45 14.52
CA LEU A 73 5.22 11.23 15.60
C LEU A 73 5.11 10.39 16.85
N GLN A 74 5.39 10.99 18.00
CA GLN A 74 5.07 10.39 19.29
C GLN A 74 3.62 10.71 19.64
N VAL A 75 2.74 9.78 19.29
CA VAL A 75 1.32 9.82 19.64
C VAL A 75 0.96 8.57 20.41
N SER A 76 -0.10 8.65 21.22
CA SER A 76 -0.61 7.50 21.95
C SER A 76 -1.29 6.49 21.01
N ASN A 77 -1.32 5.23 21.44
CA ASN A 77 -2.03 4.17 20.70
C ASN A 77 -3.53 4.45 20.57
N GLN A 78 -4.12 5.17 21.53
CA GLN A 78 -5.52 5.58 21.45
C GLN A 78 -5.72 6.63 20.35
N GLU A 79 -4.85 7.65 20.27
CA GLU A 79 -4.90 8.64 19.19
C GLU A 79 -4.75 7.99 17.81
N VAL A 80 -3.92 6.94 17.69
CA VAL A 80 -3.76 6.19 16.44
C VAL A 80 -5.01 5.42 16.08
N PHE A 81 -5.62 4.73 17.06
CA PHE A 81 -6.88 4.03 16.87
C PHE A 81 -7.96 5.00 16.36
N ASP A 82 -8.14 6.14 17.03
CA ASP A 82 -9.15 7.13 16.70
C ASP A 82 -8.88 7.77 15.32
N ALA A 83 -7.62 8.06 15.01
CA ALA A 83 -7.21 8.61 13.71
C ALA A 83 -7.48 7.65 12.55
N VAL A 84 -7.20 6.35 12.72
CA VAL A 84 -7.51 5.33 11.71
C VAL A 84 -9.02 5.17 11.56
N ALA A 85 -9.76 5.07 12.67
CA ALA A 85 -11.21 4.92 12.63
C ALA A 85 -11.90 6.11 11.94
N TYR A 86 -11.46 7.34 12.23
CA TYR A 86 -11.95 8.56 11.59
C TYR A 86 -11.75 8.53 10.07
N GLN A 87 -10.52 8.22 9.64
CA GLN A 87 -10.16 8.17 8.22
C GLN A 87 -10.91 7.07 7.46
N LEU A 88 -11.12 5.91 8.07
CA LEU A 88 -11.96 4.85 7.52
C LEU A 88 -13.43 5.25 7.42
N GLY A 89 -13.94 6.04 8.38
CA GLY A 89 -15.32 6.53 8.36
C GLY A 89 -15.60 7.43 7.15
N ILE A 90 -14.74 8.42 6.91
CA ILE A 90 -14.89 9.31 5.75
C ILE A 90 -14.73 8.53 4.44
N PHE A 91 -13.73 7.66 4.34
CA PHE A 91 -13.50 6.85 3.14
C PHE A 91 -14.71 5.97 2.81
N GLN A 92 -15.29 5.29 3.79
CA GLN A 92 -16.48 4.47 3.59
C GLN A 92 -17.70 5.28 3.19
N ALA A 93 -17.89 6.48 3.75
CA ALA A 93 -19.00 7.34 3.38
C ALA A 93 -18.92 7.75 1.90
N ILE A 94 -17.74 8.14 1.42
CA ILE A 94 -17.52 8.49 0.01
C ILE A 94 -17.65 7.27 -0.91
N ALA A 95 -17.05 6.13 -0.52
CA ALA A 95 -17.16 4.89 -1.30
C ALA A 95 -18.62 4.42 -1.44
N SER A 96 -19.39 4.48 -0.35
CA SER A 96 -20.83 4.16 -0.32
C SER A 96 -21.64 5.09 -1.22
N ALA A 97 -21.39 6.40 -1.17
CA ALA A 97 -22.06 7.38 -2.03
C ALA A 97 -21.80 7.15 -3.54
N LEU A 98 -20.75 6.40 -3.88
CA LEU A 98 -20.38 6.04 -5.25
C LEU A 98 -20.69 4.58 -5.61
N ASP A 99 -21.40 3.84 -4.76
CA ASP A 99 -21.66 2.40 -4.89
C ASP A 99 -20.38 1.58 -5.12
N VAL A 100 -19.31 1.92 -4.40
CA VAL A 100 -18.03 1.20 -4.42
C VAL A 100 -17.83 0.52 -3.07
N GLN A 101 -17.48 -0.76 -3.08
CA GLN A 101 -17.13 -1.49 -1.86
C GLN A 101 -15.62 -1.33 -1.56
N PRO A 102 -15.25 -0.76 -0.40
CA PRO A 102 -13.90 -0.81 0.13
C PRO A 102 -13.31 -2.22 0.15
N ASN A 103 -12.07 -2.37 -0.29
CA ASN A 103 -11.37 -3.64 -0.40
C ASN A 103 -10.30 -3.83 0.68
N HIS A 104 -9.49 -2.79 0.93
CA HIS A 104 -8.31 -2.90 1.78
C HIS A 104 -8.05 -1.64 2.60
N VAL A 105 -7.07 -1.74 3.50
CA VAL A 105 -6.44 -0.62 4.21
C VAL A 105 -4.94 -0.80 4.11
N LYS A 106 -4.24 0.29 3.77
CA LYS A 106 -2.78 0.35 3.80
C LYS A 106 -2.40 1.61 4.56
N PRO A 107 -1.78 1.55 5.76
CA PRO A 107 -1.28 2.76 6.40
C PRO A 107 -0.28 3.51 5.51
N HIS A 108 -0.23 4.83 5.63
CA HIS A 108 0.65 5.70 4.87
C HIS A 108 1.94 6.02 5.63
N GLY A 109 3.04 6.20 4.87
CA GLY A 109 4.21 6.94 5.32
C GLY A 109 4.80 6.48 6.65
N ALA A 110 4.94 7.41 7.60
CA ALA A 110 5.50 7.13 8.90
C ALA A 110 4.61 6.20 9.75
N LEU A 111 3.29 6.28 9.61
CA LEU A 111 2.37 5.38 10.33
C LEU A 111 2.64 3.93 9.94
N TYR A 112 2.79 3.65 8.65
CA TYR A 112 3.19 2.33 8.14
C TYR A 112 4.55 1.89 8.68
N ASN A 113 5.58 2.71 8.49
CA ASN A 113 6.95 2.33 8.84
C ASN A 113 7.14 2.09 10.35
N MET A 114 6.43 2.86 11.19
CA MET A 114 6.43 2.65 12.64
C MET A 114 5.68 1.37 13.00
N ALA A 115 4.48 1.15 12.44
CA ALA A 115 3.67 -0.02 12.75
C ALA A 115 4.29 -1.34 12.30
N VAL A 116 5.20 -1.30 11.32
CA VAL A 116 5.98 -2.47 10.91
C VAL A 116 6.85 -3.03 12.04
N ARG A 117 7.26 -2.21 13.01
CA ARG A 117 8.21 -2.56 14.09
C ARG A 117 7.71 -2.31 15.52
N ASP A 118 6.58 -1.62 15.68
CA ASP A 118 5.98 -1.31 16.98
C ASP A 118 4.68 -2.11 17.15
N GLU A 119 4.72 -3.10 18.04
CA GLU A 119 3.61 -4.01 18.35
C GLU A 119 2.36 -3.27 18.84
N ASN A 120 2.51 -2.27 19.71
CA ASN A 120 1.36 -1.59 20.29
C ASN A 120 0.69 -0.65 19.29
N LEU A 121 1.50 0.00 18.45
CA LEU A 121 1.01 0.82 17.35
C LEU A 121 0.30 -0.04 16.30
N ALA A 122 0.88 -1.19 15.95
CA ALA A 122 0.29 -2.16 15.04
C ALA A 122 -1.08 -2.67 15.53
N ASP A 123 -1.17 -3.03 16.83
CA ASP A 123 -2.42 -3.46 17.45
C ASP A 123 -3.49 -2.37 17.41
N ALA A 124 -3.13 -1.11 17.68
CA ALA A 124 -4.06 0.02 17.59
C ALA A 124 -4.67 0.16 16.18
N ILE A 125 -3.85 0.06 15.14
CA ILE A 125 -4.31 0.10 13.74
C ILE A 125 -5.22 -1.09 13.45
N ALA A 126 -4.80 -2.31 13.81
CA ALA A 126 -5.56 -3.53 13.54
C ALA A 126 -6.92 -3.53 14.26
N ARG A 127 -6.97 -3.10 15.52
CA ARG A 127 -8.22 -2.95 16.27
C ARG A 127 -9.14 -1.90 15.65
N ALA A 128 -8.60 -0.78 15.17
CA ALA A 128 -9.42 0.24 14.51
C ALA A 128 -10.06 -0.30 13.23
N ILE A 129 -9.28 -0.98 12.38
CA ILE A 129 -9.80 -1.62 11.16
C ILE A 129 -10.86 -2.66 11.50
N LYS A 130 -10.58 -3.56 12.46
CA LYS A 130 -11.49 -4.61 12.90
C LYS A 130 -12.83 -4.06 13.43
N SER A 131 -12.78 -2.95 14.16
CA SER A 131 -13.95 -2.33 14.77
C SER A 131 -14.83 -1.62 13.74
N VAL A 132 -14.22 -1.08 12.68
CA VAL A 132 -14.91 -0.28 11.68
C VAL A 132 -15.43 -1.12 10.52
N GLU A 133 -14.60 -1.97 9.92
CA GLU A 133 -15.02 -2.90 8.86
C GLU A 133 -14.11 -4.15 8.87
N PRO A 134 -14.55 -5.24 9.51
CA PRO A 134 -13.74 -6.44 9.70
C PRO A 134 -13.42 -7.20 8.40
N LYS A 135 -14.06 -6.87 7.27
CA LYS A 135 -13.82 -7.52 5.98
C LYS A 135 -12.70 -6.88 5.15
N LEU A 136 -12.16 -5.73 5.58
CA LEU A 136 -11.05 -5.11 4.86
C LEU A 136 -9.78 -5.96 4.96
N ILE A 137 -9.05 -6.01 3.85
CA ILE A 137 -7.73 -6.63 3.79
C ILE A 137 -6.69 -5.63 4.28
N LEU A 138 -5.86 -6.00 5.25
CA LEU A 138 -4.75 -5.16 5.69
C LEU A 138 -3.51 -5.44 4.83
N PHE A 139 -2.98 -4.40 4.20
CA PHE A 139 -1.71 -4.46 3.47
C PHE A 139 -0.57 -4.22 4.44
N ALA A 140 0.34 -5.19 4.55
CA ALA A 140 1.47 -5.13 5.49
C ALA A 140 2.66 -5.96 4.96
N PRO A 141 3.91 -5.62 5.28
CA PRO A 141 5.05 -6.47 4.96
C PRO A 141 4.95 -7.82 5.68
N ASP A 142 5.40 -8.88 5.03
CA ASP A 142 5.44 -10.21 5.65
C ASP A 142 6.26 -10.16 6.96
N LYS A 143 5.80 -10.90 7.98
CA LYS A 143 6.43 -11.02 9.32
C LYS A 143 6.58 -9.73 10.14
N SER A 144 6.03 -8.60 9.68
CA SER A 144 6.00 -7.34 10.43
C SER A 144 5.04 -7.39 11.63
N GLU A 145 5.22 -6.47 12.59
CA GLU A 145 4.27 -6.35 13.70
C GLU A 145 2.86 -5.97 13.20
N LEU A 146 2.75 -5.16 12.14
CA LEU A 146 1.49 -4.83 11.48
C LEU A 146 0.76 -6.08 10.93
N ALA A 147 1.50 -6.99 10.28
CA ALA A 147 0.92 -8.25 9.80
C ALA A 147 0.46 -9.14 10.96
N ARG A 148 1.29 -9.30 12.00
CA ARG A 148 0.96 -10.11 13.19
C ARG A 148 -0.26 -9.56 13.93
N ALA A 149 -0.33 -8.24 14.12
CA ALA A 149 -1.46 -7.59 14.77
C ALA A 149 -2.76 -7.81 13.98
N GLY A 150 -2.72 -7.65 12.65
CA GLY A 150 -3.90 -7.91 11.83
C GLY A 150 -4.35 -9.38 11.88
N GLU A 151 -3.42 -10.33 11.82
CA GLU A 151 -3.71 -11.77 11.98
C GLU A 151 -4.31 -12.06 13.36
N ALA A 152 -3.76 -11.47 14.43
CA ALA A 152 -4.26 -11.63 15.80
C ALA A 152 -5.68 -11.07 15.98
N GLN A 153 -6.04 -10.01 15.26
CA GLN A 153 -7.40 -9.44 15.23
C GLN A 153 -8.33 -10.16 14.24
N GLY A 154 -7.84 -11.20 13.55
CA GLY A 154 -8.59 -11.98 12.57
C GLY A 154 -8.87 -11.24 11.25
N LEU A 155 -8.03 -10.28 10.89
CA LEU A 155 -8.06 -9.62 9.58
C LEU A 155 -7.35 -10.48 8.53
N GLN A 156 -7.81 -10.38 7.29
CA GLN A 156 -7.05 -10.93 6.16
C GLN A 156 -5.86 -10.01 5.86
N ILE A 157 -4.67 -10.59 5.71
CA ILE A 157 -3.46 -9.85 5.30
C ILE A 157 -3.21 -10.07 3.81
N ALA A 158 -2.83 -9.01 3.10
CA ALA A 158 -2.11 -9.11 1.83
C ALA A 158 -0.68 -8.64 2.04
N ARG A 159 0.28 -9.55 1.85
CA ARG A 159 1.69 -9.28 2.08
C ARG A 159 2.25 -8.34 1.01
N GLU A 160 2.68 -7.17 1.43
CA GLU A 160 3.16 -6.13 0.52
C GLU A 160 4.67 -6.19 0.31
N VAL A 161 5.08 -6.04 -0.95
CA VAL A 161 6.45 -5.80 -1.36
C VAL A 161 6.52 -4.57 -2.25
N PHE A 162 7.71 -3.99 -2.42
CA PHE A 162 7.89 -2.73 -3.14
C PHE A 162 8.77 -2.95 -4.37
N ALA A 163 8.28 -2.55 -5.54
CA ALA A 163 9.05 -2.68 -6.78
C ALA A 163 10.23 -1.69 -6.82
N ASP A 164 9.98 -0.47 -6.35
CA ASP A 164 10.82 0.71 -6.51
C ASP A 164 11.56 1.13 -5.23
N ARG A 165 11.43 0.37 -4.13
CA ARG A 165 12.14 0.65 -2.88
C ARG A 165 13.24 -0.36 -2.62
N ASN A 166 14.37 0.16 -2.14
CA ASN A 166 15.47 -0.67 -1.69
C ASN A 166 15.24 -1.17 -0.26
N TYR A 167 15.84 -2.31 0.06
CA TYR A 167 15.70 -3.02 1.34
C TYR A 167 17.01 -2.98 2.13
N LEU A 168 16.90 -2.84 3.45
CA LEU A 168 17.94 -3.11 4.43
C LEU A 168 17.93 -4.60 4.78
N ASN A 169 19.06 -5.12 5.26
CA ASN A 169 19.20 -6.54 5.66
C ASN A 169 18.14 -7.07 6.63
N GLU A 170 17.55 -6.21 7.44
CA GLU A 170 16.49 -6.52 8.39
C GLU A 170 15.14 -6.79 7.70
N GLY A 171 15.04 -6.55 6.39
CA GLY A 171 13.82 -6.70 5.60
C GLY A 171 12.99 -5.42 5.48
N TRP A 172 13.44 -4.33 6.10
CA TRP A 172 12.77 -3.04 6.07
C TRP A 172 13.21 -2.19 4.89
N LEU A 173 12.38 -1.23 4.53
CA LEU A 173 12.70 -0.30 3.45
C LEU A 173 13.80 0.67 3.87
N VAL A 174 14.70 0.96 2.95
CA VAL A 174 15.69 2.03 3.10
C VAL A 174 14.96 3.37 3.30
N PRO A 175 15.29 4.15 4.36
CA PRO A 175 14.68 5.46 4.62
C PRO A 175 14.73 6.38 3.40
N ARG A 176 13.63 7.10 3.11
CA ARG A 176 13.51 7.97 1.92
C ARG A 176 14.56 9.10 1.86
N THR A 177 15.16 9.46 2.99
CA THR A 177 16.22 10.47 3.07
C THR A 177 17.57 10.00 2.51
N ARG A 178 17.75 8.69 2.28
CA ARG A 178 18.97 8.15 1.68
C ARG A 178 18.93 8.22 0.15
N PRO A 179 20.07 8.50 -0.50
CA PRO A 179 20.15 8.60 -1.97
C PRO A 179 19.85 7.28 -2.69
N ASP A 180 20.06 6.16 -2.02
CA ASP A 180 19.80 4.81 -2.51
C ASP A 180 18.44 4.25 -2.07
N ALA A 181 17.49 5.10 -1.66
CA ALA A 181 16.18 4.64 -1.21
C ALA A 181 15.27 4.12 -2.33
N LEU A 182 15.43 4.68 -3.53
CA LEU A 182 14.57 4.45 -4.69
C LEU A 182 15.34 3.77 -5.82
N LEU A 183 14.71 2.76 -6.41
CA LEU A 183 15.10 2.21 -7.68
C LEU A 183 14.36 2.92 -8.80
N ARG A 184 15.10 3.43 -9.78
CA ARG A 184 14.54 4.26 -10.87
C ARG A 184 14.34 3.51 -12.19
N ASP A 185 15.05 2.40 -12.40
CA ASP A 185 14.92 1.62 -13.65
C ASP A 185 13.75 0.64 -13.55
N PRO A 186 12.68 0.80 -14.36
CA PRO A 186 11.54 -0.11 -14.37
C PRO A 186 11.90 -1.53 -14.83
N ASN A 187 12.97 -1.72 -15.61
CA ASN A 187 13.42 -3.07 -15.97
C ASN A 187 14.05 -3.77 -14.78
N GLU A 188 14.92 -3.09 -14.03
CA GLU A 188 15.50 -3.63 -12.80
C GLU A 188 14.39 -3.93 -11.78
N ALA A 189 13.39 -3.06 -11.68
CA ALA A 189 12.25 -3.27 -10.78
C ALA A 189 11.43 -4.50 -11.16
N ALA A 190 11.21 -4.71 -12.46
CA ALA A 190 10.53 -5.90 -12.95
C ALA A 190 11.32 -7.19 -12.67
N GLU A 191 12.63 -7.21 -12.93
CA GLU A 191 13.47 -8.37 -12.61
C GLU A 191 13.47 -8.67 -11.11
N ARG A 192 13.54 -7.62 -10.28
CA ARG A 192 13.42 -7.73 -8.83
C ARG A 192 12.10 -8.35 -8.42
N VAL A 193 10.97 -7.83 -8.91
CA VAL A 193 9.65 -8.37 -8.59
C VAL A 193 9.54 -9.82 -9.06
N LEU A 194 10.00 -10.15 -10.26
CA LEU A 194 10.01 -11.52 -10.76
C LEU A 194 10.84 -12.44 -9.87
N ARG A 195 11.98 -11.98 -9.36
CA ARG A 195 12.80 -12.69 -8.38
C ARG A 195 12.06 -12.88 -7.05
N MET A 196 11.43 -11.83 -6.51
CA MET A 196 10.60 -11.93 -5.30
C MET A 196 9.52 -12.99 -5.46
N LEU A 197 8.83 -13.00 -6.61
CA LEU A 197 7.81 -14.00 -6.89
C LEU A 197 8.42 -15.40 -7.01
N ARG A 198 9.45 -15.59 -7.83
CA ARG A 198 10.04 -16.91 -8.16
C ARG A 198 10.77 -17.56 -6.99
N GLU A 199 11.61 -16.78 -6.31
CA GLU A 199 12.56 -17.27 -5.31
C GLU A 199 12.14 -16.92 -3.89
N GLY A 200 11.19 -16.01 -3.69
CA GLY A 200 10.85 -15.47 -2.37
C GLY A 200 11.96 -14.60 -1.81
N LYS A 201 12.72 -13.90 -2.67
CA LYS A 201 13.93 -13.15 -2.27
C LYS A 201 14.06 -11.78 -2.90
N VAL A 202 14.65 -10.85 -2.15
CA VAL A 202 15.13 -9.54 -2.62
C VAL A 202 16.56 -9.30 -2.15
N ARG A 203 17.36 -8.60 -2.95
CA ARG A 203 18.72 -8.20 -2.59
C ARG A 203 18.68 -6.90 -1.79
N SER A 204 19.32 -6.88 -0.62
CA SER A 204 19.51 -5.67 0.18
C SER A 204 20.58 -4.75 -0.41
N VAL A 205 20.59 -3.48 0.01
CA VAL A 205 21.65 -2.53 -0.36
C VAL A 205 23.02 -2.92 0.20
N GLU A 206 23.07 -3.73 1.26
CA GLU A 206 24.30 -4.28 1.81
C GLU A 206 24.69 -5.64 1.20
N GLY A 207 23.98 -6.10 0.17
CA GLY A 207 24.34 -7.30 -0.58
C GLY A 207 23.99 -8.62 0.10
N ARG A 208 22.98 -8.66 0.97
CA ARG A 208 22.40 -9.93 1.44
C ARG A 208 21.07 -10.21 0.75
N ASP A 209 20.75 -11.49 0.58
CA ASP A 209 19.41 -11.87 0.17
C ASP A 209 18.50 -11.94 1.40
N ILE A 210 17.31 -11.36 1.27
CA ILE A 210 16.29 -11.31 2.30
C ILE A 210 15.07 -12.09 1.81
N ASP A 211 14.52 -12.93 2.68
CA ASP A 211 13.28 -13.64 2.39
C ASP A 211 12.09 -12.67 2.39
N VAL A 212 11.31 -12.71 1.32
CA VAL A 212 10.10 -11.90 1.14
C VAL A 212 8.99 -12.73 0.51
N ARG A 213 7.76 -12.37 0.86
CA ARG A 213 6.56 -12.93 0.25
C ARG A 213 5.68 -11.78 -0.21
N GLY A 214 5.45 -11.68 -1.52
CA GLY A 214 4.60 -10.66 -2.13
C GLY A 214 3.27 -11.24 -2.59
N GLU A 215 2.18 -10.63 -2.13
CA GLU A 215 0.79 -10.83 -2.59
C GLU A 215 0.24 -9.54 -3.23
N THR A 216 0.80 -8.39 -2.86
CA THR A 216 0.62 -7.10 -3.52
C THR A 216 1.95 -6.38 -3.71
N ILE A 217 2.12 -5.70 -4.83
CA ILE A 217 3.32 -4.93 -5.17
C ILE A 217 2.96 -3.45 -5.19
N CYS A 218 3.63 -2.65 -4.36
CA CYS A 218 3.50 -1.20 -4.39
C CYS A 218 4.35 -0.58 -5.50
N VAL A 219 3.77 0.37 -6.23
CA VAL A 219 4.45 1.36 -7.07
C VAL A 219 4.06 2.76 -6.64
N HIS A 220 5.02 3.66 -6.52
CA HIS A 220 4.75 5.01 -6.04
C HIS A 220 4.29 5.93 -7.18
N GLY A 221 3.10 6.54 -7.03
CA GLY A 221 2.54 7.51 -7.98
C GLY A 221 3.13 8.92 -7.89
N ASP A 222 3.80 9.25 -6.79
CA ASP A 222 4.32 10.59 -6.48
C ASP A 222 5.69 10.91 -7.13
N THR A 223 6.22 10.01 -7.96
CA THR A 223 7.54 10.17 -8.58
C THR A 223 7.46 10.53 -10.07
N PRO A 224 8.33 11.42 -10.58
CA PRO A 224 8.42 11.70 -12.02
C PRO A 224 8.61 10.41 -12.81
N GLY A 225 7.73 10.15 -13.79
CA GLY A 225 7.75 8.94 -14.61
C GLY A 225 7.01 7.74 -14.00
N ALA A 226 6.26 7.89 -12.91
CA ALA A 226 5.50 6.82 -12.25
C ALA A 226 4.58 6.06 -13.23
N VAL A 227 3.89 6.77 -14.13
CA VAL A 227 3.02 6.17 -15.15
C VAL A 227 3.82 5.24 -16.08
N GLU A 228 4.93 5.73 -16.62
CA GLU A 228 5.78 4.94 -17.50
C GLU A 228 6.39 3.74 -16.75
N PHE A 229 6.76 3.93 -15.49
CA PHE A 229 7.26 2.89 -14.62
C PHE A 229 6.22 1.77 -14.41
N ALA A 230 5.00 2.13 -14.00
CA ALA A 230 3.90 1.19 -13.78
C ALA A 230 3.54 0.43 -15.08
N ARG A 231 3.45 1.15 -16.20
CA ARG A 231 3.21 0.55 -17.53
C ARG A 231 4.26 -0.48 -17.91
N LYS A 232 5.54 -0.14 -17.75
CA LYS A 232 6.66 -1.06 -18.08
C LYS A 232 6.66 -2.26 -17.14
N LEU A 233 6.48 -2.03 -15.83
CA LEU A 233 6.43 -3.09 -14.84
C LEU A 233 5.31 -4.10 -15.14
N ARG A 234 4.06 -3.61 -15.30
CA ARG A 234 2.92 -4.46 -15.68
C ARG A 234 3.19 -5.24 -16.97
N SER A 235 3.66 -4.55 -18.02
CA SER A 235 3.98 -5.20 -19.30
C SER A 235 5.02 -6.33 -19.13
N ARG A 236 6.03 -6.15 -18.28
CA ARG A 236 7.02 -7.19 -18.00
C ARG A 236 6.41 -8.38 -17.25
N LEU A 237 5.60 -8.13 -16.22
CA LEU A 237 4.95 -9.18 -15.44
C LEU A 237 3.99 -10.01 -16.31
N GLU A 238 3.19 -9.37 -17.16
CA GLU A 238 2.24 -10.04 -18.05
C GLU A 238 2.96 -10.91 -19.10
N ARG A 239 4.10 -10.44 -19.64
CA ARG A 239 4.96 -11.26 -20.54
C ARG A 239 5.47 -12.53 -19.88
N GLU A 240 5.65 -12.51 -18.57
CA GLU A 240 6.04 -13.67 -17.76
C GLU A 240 4.84 -14.49 -17.27
N SER A 241 3.66 -14.28 -17.87
CA SER A 241 2.40 -14.95 -17.54
C SER A 241 1.94 -14.75 -16.09
N VAL A 242 2.34 -13.64 -15.46
CA VAL A 242 1.79 -13.20 -14.18
C VAL A 242 0.49 -12.43 -14.44
N ARG A 243 -0.61 -12.86 -13.81
CA ARG A 243 -1.90 -12.16 -13.90
C ARG A 243 -1.91 -11.02 -12.89
N ILE A 244 -2.28 -9.82 -13.32
CA ILE A 244 -2.52 -8.68 -12.43
C ILE A 244 -3.99 -8.70 -11.99
N SER A 245 -4.25 -8.79 -10.68
CA SER A 245 -5.59 -8.61 -10.12
C SER A 245 -5.55 -8.37 -8.61
N ALA A 246 -6.52 -7.58 -8.14
CA ALA A 246 -6.68 -7.22 -6.74
C ALA A 246 -6.85 -8.45 -5.82
N PRO A 247 -6.38 -8.35 -4.56
CA PRO A 247 -6.64 -9.40 -3.58
C PRO A 247 -8.15 -9.42 -3.28
N ARG A 248 -8.69 -10.63 -3.18
CA ARG A 248 -10.10 -10.83 -2.86
C ARG A 248 -10.24 -11.22 -1.40
N GLY A 249 -11.21 -10.63 -0.73
CA GLY A 249 -11.62 -11.07 0.60
C GLY A 249 -12.07 -12.53 0.53
N SER A 250 -11.79 -13.28 1.57
CA SER A 250 -12.31 -14.64 1.72
C SER A 250 -13.83 -14.56 1.73
N LEU A 251 -14.48 -15.26 0.79
CA LEU A 251 -15.93 -15.47 0.84
C LEU A 251 -16.19 -16.30 2.09
N LEU A 252 -16.68 -15.67 3.16
CA LEU A 252 -17.28 -16.37 4.29
C LEU A 252 -18.66 -16.90 3.87
#